data_AF-A0A5K7Z780-F1
#
_entry.id   AF-A0A5K7Z780-F1
#
_cell.length_a   1.000
_cell.length_b   1.000
_cell.length_c   1.000
_cell.angle_alpha   90.00
_cell.angle_beta   90.00
_cell.angle_gamma   90.00
#
_symmetry.space_group_name_H-M   'P 1'
#
loop_
_entity.id
_entity.type
_entity.pdbx_description
1 polymer ?
#
loop_
_entity_poly.entity_id
_entity_poly.type
_entity_poly.pdbx_seq_one_letter_code
_entity_poly.pdbx_strand_id
1 'polypeptide(L)'
;MNNATQKPTEDMTDWRLQAGPARNRMHSFGLTMIVMGASFMLYYLGLFGTVDGPLTPEKMGAALSGLGVTRRHVIVVLLSILIAAISWNWIFNLTSLIAGSRLTCTAKKKGANRCCGESVKRVRRRSDRSNRTVVEYVCPCGHRRTEAHFHPVKKGVVSHTVWVGCLAFVLIALFCA
;
A
#
# COMPACT_ATOMS: atom_id res chain seq x y z
N MET A 1 15.12 -14.19 62.10
CA MET A 1 13.82 -14.13 61.41
C MET A 1 13.98 -13.25 60.19
N ASN A 2 13.33 -13.62 59.09
CA ASN A 2 13.87 -13.49 57.73
C ASN A 2 13.79 -12.08 57.12
N ASN A 3 14.85 -11.76 56.37
CA ASN A 3 14.95 -10.67 55.41
C ASN A 3 13.89 -10.81 54.31
N ALA A 4 13.07 -9.78 54.11
CA ALA A 4 12.21 -9.65 52.95
C ALA A 4 12.99 -8.96 51.83
N THR A 5 13.45 -9.76 50.87
CA THR A 5 14.06 -9.34 49.60
C THR A 5 13.02 -8.63 48.74
N GLN A 6 13.22 -7.33 48.54
CA GLN A 6 12.51 -6.52 47.57
C GLN A 6 13.06 -6.87 46.17
N LYS A 7 12.24 -7.52 45.34
CA LYS A 7 12.62 -7.94 43.98
C LYS A 7 12.21 -6.83 43.00
N PRO A 8 13.14 -6.16 42.30
CA PRO A 8 12.79 -5.20 41.26
C PRO A 8 12.34 -5.97 40.02
N THR A 9 11.11 -5.74 39.57
CA THR A 9 10.62 -6.14 38.25
C THR A 9 11.09 -5.13 37.22
N GLU A 10 12.37 -5.21 36.85
CA GLU A 10 12.92 -4.57 35.66
C GLU A 10 13.06 -5.61 34.53
N ASP A 11 12.78 -5.15 33.30
CA ASP A 11 13.22 -5.70 32.02
C ASP A 11 12.66 -7.04 31.52
N MET A 12 11.38 -7.04 31.13
CA MET A 12 10.87 -8.07 30.19
C MET A 12 10.03 -7.50 29.03
N THR A 13 10.37 -6.29 28.55
CA THR A 13 9.68 -5.64 27.41
C THR A 13 10.56 -5.10 26.29
N ASP A 14 11.89 -5.26 26.34
CA ASP A 14 12.79 -4.54 25.40
C ASP A 14 13.29 -5.37 24.20
N TRP A 15 13.18 -6.70 24.21
CA TRP A 15 13.71 -7.55 23.12
C TRP A 15 12.90 -7.51 21.81
N ARG A 16 11.68 -6.93 21.78
CA ARG A 16 10.88 -6.82 20.54
C ARG A 16 11.18 -5.58 19.70
N LEU A 17 11.91 -4.60 20.21
CA LEU A 17 12.18 -3.34 19.49
C LEU A 17 13.49 -3.37 18.68
N GLN A 18 14.42 -4.28 18.97
CA GLN A 18 15.74 -4.30 18.32
C GLN A 18 15.77 -4.91 16.90
N ALA A 19 14.75 -5.64 16.46
CA ALA A 19 14.69 -6.20 15.10
C ALA A 19 14.21 -5.20 14.01
N GLY A 20 13.78 -3.99 14.40
CA GLY A 20 13.16 -3.00 13.53
C GLY A 20 14.10 -2.16 12.64
N PRO A 21 15.26 -1.65 13.11
CA PRO A 21 16.09 -0.74 12.33
C PRO A 21 17.02 -1.45 11.34
N ALA A 22 17.63 -2.58 11.74
CA ALA A 22 18.63 -3.27 10.94
C ALA A 22 18.01 -3.93 9.69
N ARG A 23 16.83 -4.54 9.82
CA ARG A 23 16.12 -5.18 8.71
C ARG A 23 15.63 -4.17 7.67
N ASN A 24 15.07 -3.04 8.11
CA ASN A 24 14.68 -1.97 7.19
C ASN A 24 15.89 -1.36 6.48
N ARG A 25 17.01 -1.15 7.19
CA ARG A 25 18.25 -0.64 6.60
C ARG A 25 18.86 -1.59 5.56
N MET A 26 18.90 -2.90 5.82
CA MET A 26 19.37 -3.88 4.85
C MET A 26 18.48 -3.94 3.61
N HIS A 27 17.17 -3.86 3.78
CA HIS A 27 16.23 -3.87 2.65
C HIS A 27 16.36 -2.59 1.81
N SER A 28 16.54 -1.43 2.45
CA SER A 28 16.83 -0.18 1.77
C SER A 28 18.17 -0.21 1.03
N PHE A 29 19.23 -0.76 1.65
CA PHE A 29 20.56 -0.87 1.04
C PHE A 29 20.57 -1.82 -0.17
N GLY A 30 19.92 -2.99 -0.05
CA GLY A 30 19.77 -3.92 -1.16
C GLY A 30 19.00 -3.31 -2.33
N LEU A 31 17.91 -2.59 -2.04
CA LEU A 31 17.14 -1.90 -3.07
C LEU A 31 17.95 -0.80 -3.76
N THR A 32 18.77 -0.03 -3.02
CA THR A 32 19.67 0.96 -3.64
C THR A 32 20.75 0.31 -4.50
N MET A 33 21.32 -0.83 -4.10
CA MET A 33 22.29 -1.56 -4.92
C MET A 33 21.65 -2.11 -6.21
N ILE A 34 20.44 -2.66 -6.12
CA ILE A 34 19.71 -3.15 -7.28
C ILE A 34 19.38 -2.00 -8.23
N VAL A 35 18.87 -0.88 -7.71
CA VAL A 35 18.56 0.30 -8.51
C VAL A 35 19.81 0.84 -9.18
N MET A 36 20.92 0.98 -8.45
CA MET A 36 22.19 1.42 -8.99
C MET A 36 22.71 0.49 -10.09
N GLY A 37 22.69 -0.82 -9.86
CA GLY A 37 23.09 -1.82 -10.86
C GLY A 37 22.21 -1.78 -12.10
N ALA A 38 20.89 -1.65 -11.94
CA ALA A 38 19.95 -1.48 -13.04
C ALA A 38 20.21 -0.18 -13.80
N SER A 39 20.45 0.93 -13.12
CA SER A 39 20.79 2.22 -13.76
C SER A 39 22.08 2.13 -14.57
N PHE A 40 23.12 1.45 -14.07
CA PHE A 40 24.35 1.24 -14.83
C PHE A 40 24.13 0.36 -16.05
N MET A 41 23.38 -0.73 -15.93
CA MET A 41 23.02 -1.57 -17.08
C MET A 41 22.26 -0.75 -18.14
N LEU A 42 21.26 0.03 -17.73
CA LEU A 42 20.49 0.88 -18.64
C LEU A 42 21.34 2.00 -19.27
N TYR A 43 22.33 2.52 -18.54
CA TYR A 43 23.30 3.48 -19.05
C TYR A 43 24.15 2.90 -20.18
N TYR A 44 24.75 1.73 -19.98
CA TYR A 44 25.57 1.07 -21.01
C TYR A 44 24.74 0.52 -22.17
N LEU A 45 23.47 0.18 -21.93
CA LEU A 45 22.55 -0.17 -23.00
C LEU A 45 22.10 1.05 -23.83
N GLY A 46 22.43 2.27 -23.42
CA GLY A 46 22.20 3.50 -24.17
C GLY A 46 20.83 4.14 -23.93
N LEU A 47 20.09 3.74 -22.89
CA LEU A 47 18.74 4.25 -22.61
C LEU A 47 18.71 5.77 -22.37
N PHE A 48 19.78 6.32 -21.80
CA PHE A 48 19.90 7.75 -21.50
C PHE A 48 20.47 8.58 -22.67
N GLY A 49 20.81 7.95 -23.80
CA GLY A 49 21.29 8.63 -25.01
C GLY A 49 22.72 9.18 -24.95
N THR A 50 23.44 9.01 -23.83
CA THR A 50 24.83 9.49 -23.68
C THR A 50 25.89 8.46 -24.11
N VAL A 51 25.50 7.20 -24.29
CA VAL A 51 26.37 6.10 -24.73
C VAL A 51 25.66 5.36 -25.85
N ASP A 52 26.38 5.07 -26.93
CA ASP A 52 25.86 4.30 -28.05
C ASP A 52 25.60 2.85 -27.63
N GLY A 53 24.32 2.49 -27.50
CA GLY A 53 23.87 1.16 -27.14
C GLY A 53 22.62 0.72 -27.92
N PRO A 54 22.26 -0.58 -27.85
CA PRO A 54 21.13 -1.13 -28.59
C PRO A 54 19.77 -0.59 -28.11
N LEU A 55 19.68 -0.05 -26.88
CA LEU A 55 18.49 0.61 -26.33
C LEU A 55 18.55 2.14 -26.45
N THR A 56 19.27 2.67 -27.44
CA THR A 56 19.16 4.11 -27.76
C THR A 56 17.70 4.45 -28.10
N PRO A 57 17.16 5.57 -27.59
CA PRO A 57 15.76 5.93 -27.79
C PRO A 57 15.37 6.04 -29.27
N GLU A 58 16.32 6.44 -30.14
CA GLU A 58 16.13 6.43 -31.59
C GLU A 58 16.00 5.02 -32.17
N LYS A 59 16.85 4.07 -31.78
CA LYS A 59 16.79 2.68 -32.26
C LYS A 59 15.59 1.92 -31.70
N MET A 60 15.20 2.17 -30.44
CA MET A 60 13.95 1.65 -29.89
C MET A 60 12.75 2.20 -30.65
N GLY A 61 12.72 3.51 -30.92
CA GLY A 61 11.67 4.15 -31.71
C GLY A 61 11.60 3.58 -33.14
N ALA A 62 12.75 3.41 -33.79
CA ALA A 62 12.85 2.83 -35.13
C ALA A 62 12.38 1.36 -35.15
N ALA A 63 12.81 0.53 -34.20
CA ALA A 63 12.39 -0.86 -34.08
C ALA A 63 10.88 -0.98 -33.80
N LEU A 64 10.34 -0.15 -32.90
CA LEU A 64 8.90 -0.07 -32.63
C LEU A 64 8.11 0.37 -33.87
N SER A 65 8.62 1.34 -34.63
CA SER A 65 8.02 1.77 -35.89
C SER A 65 8.07 0.67 -36.97
N GLY A 66 9.14 -0.11 -37.02
CA GLY A 66 9.32 -1.25 -37.93
C GLY A 66 8.42 -2.45 -37.60
N LEU A 67 8.01 -2.57 -36.33
CA LEU A 67 6.99 -3.54 -35.87
C LEU A 67 5.55 -3.11 -36.15
N GLY A 68 5.33 -1.96 -36.82
CA GLY A 68 4.01 -1.42 -37.10
C GLY A 68 3.31 -0.80 -35.89
N VAL A 69 4.03 -0.58 -34.78
CA VAL A 69 3.50 0.08 -33.58
C VAL A 69 3.38 1.57 -33.86
N THR A 70 2.19 1.99 -34.28
CA THR A 70 1.85 3.40 -34.49
C THR A 70 1.73 4.17 -33.17
N ARG A 71 1.89 5.50 -33.24
CA ARG A 71 1.75 6.44 -32.11
C ARG A 71 0.52 6.20 -31.24
N ARG A 72 -0.60 5.85 -31.88
CA ARG A 72 -1.88 5.59 -31.20
C ARG A 72 -1.82 4.36 -30.29
N HIS A 73 -1.09 3.32 -30.67
CA HIS A 73 -0.95 2.11 -29.85
C HIS A 73 -0.16 2.37 -28.57
N VAL A 74 0.90 3.17 -28.64
CA VAL A 74 1.69 3.55 -27.46
C VAL A 74 0.85 4.35 -26.46
N ILE A 75 0.08 5.33 -26.95
CA ILE A 75 -0.82 6.13 -26.11
C ILE A 75 -1.87 5.23 -25.45
N VAL A 76 -2.53 4.34 -26.21
CA VAL A 76 -3.57 3.44 -25.69
C VAL A 76 -3.02 2.49 -24.63
N VAL A 77 -1.82 1.93 -24.83
CA VAL A 77 -1.17 1.04 -23.84
C VAL A 77 -0.81 1.80 -22.56
N LEU A 78 -0.25 2.99 -22.66
CA LEU A 78 0.06 3.80 -21.47
C LEU A 78 -1.20 4.19 -20.70
N LEU A 79 -2.26 4.52 -21.43
CA LEU A 79 -3.54 4.93 -20.84
C LEU A 79 -4.26 3.74 -20.19
N SER A 80 -4.17 2.52 -20.77
CA SER A 80 -4.71 1.31 -20.16
C SER A 80 -3.94 0.94 -18.88
N ILE A 81 -2.61 1.06 -18.87
CA ILE A 81 -1.78 0.88 -17.67
C ILE A 81 -2.15 1.92 -16.59
N LEU A 82 -2.37 3.18 -16.97
CA LEU A 82 -2.78 4.25 -16.05
C LEU A 82 -4.16 3.94 -15.42
N ILE A 83 -5.15 3.56 -16.24
CA ILE A 83 -6.48 3.17 -15.76
C ILE A 83 -6.36 1.96 -14.83
N ALA A 84 -5.58 0.94 -15.20
CA ALA A 84 -5.37 -0.24 -14.36
C ALA A 84 -4.73 0.14 -13.02
N ALA A 85 -3.71 1.00 -13.01
CA ALA A 85 -3.03 1.46 -11.80
C ALA A 85 -3.97 2.26 -10.87
N ILE A 86 -4.79 3.15 -11.43
CA ILE A 86 -5.80 3.89 -10.67
C ILE A 86 -6.85 2.92 -10.12
N SER A 87 -7.39 2.05 -10.96
CA SER A 87 -8.45 1.09 -10.62
C SER A 87 -7.99 0.11 -9.54
N TRP A 88 -6.73 -0.34 -9.60
CA TRP A 88 -6.15 -1.24 -8.61
C TRP A 88 -6.19 -0.67 -7.19
N ASN A 89 -6.05 0.66 -7.05
CA ASN A 89 -6.15 1.33 -5.75
C ASN A 89 -7.58 1.27 -5.17
N TRP A 90 -8.61 1.36 -6.02
CA TRP A 90 -10.00 1.21 -5.59
C TRP A 90 -10.32 -0.24 -5.26
N ILE A 91 -9.85 -1.18 -6.08
CA ILE A 91 -10.01 -2.62 -5.86
C ILE A 91 -9.39 -3.01 -4.52
N PHE A 92 -8.17 -2.58 -4.22
CA PHE A 92 -7.52 -2.92 -2.95
C PHE A 92 -8.26 -2.37 -1.73
N ASN A 93 -8.72 -1.11 -1.79
CA ASN A 93 -9.52 -0.53 -0.72
C ASN A 93 -10.86 -1.27 -0.56
N LEU A 94 -11.54 -1.61 -1.66
CA LEU A 94 -12.79 -2.35 -1.64
C LEU A 94 -12.60 -3.77 -1.05
N THR A 95 -11.57 -4.50 -1.48
CA THR A 95 -11.23 -5.82 -0.95
C THR A 95 -10.93 -5.75 0.55
N SER A 96 -10.19 -4.73 1.02
CA SER A 96 -9.89 -4.56 2.44
C SER A 96 -11.13 -4.24 3.29
N LEU A 97 -12.10 -3.51 2.72
CA LEU A 97 -13.37 -3.22 3.35
C LEU A 97 -14.26 -4.47 3.45
N ILE A 98 -14.29 -5.29 2.39
CA ILE A 98 -15.02 -6.57 2.38
C ILE A 98 -14.41 -7.57 3.37
N ALA A 99 -13.08 -7.65 3.43
CA ALA A 99 -12.37 -8.52 4.36
C ALA A 99 -12.56 -8.11 5.84
N GLY A 100 -12.98 -6.88 6.12
CA GLY A 100 -13.24 -6.39 7.47
C GLY A 100 -12.01 -6.29 8.36
N SER A 101 -10.80 -6.41 7.80
CA SER A 101 -9.54 -6.50 8.54
C SER A 101 -9.08 -5.20 9.20
N ARG A 102 -9.76 -4.07 8.91
CA ARG A 102 -9.43 -2.72 9.42
C ARG A 102 -10.61 -1.98 10.05
N LEU A 103 -11.59 -2.73 10.55
CA LEU A 103 -12.74 -2.19 11.28
C LEU A 103 -12.39 -2.07 12.77
N THR A 104 -12.55 -0.88 13.34
CA THR A 104 -12.25 -0.58 14.75
C THR A 104 -13.48 -0.13 15.51
N CYS A 105 -13.48 -0.38 16.82
CA CYS A 105 -14.60 -0.10 17.70
C CYS A 105 -14.63 1.38 18.09
N THR A 106 -15.76 2.03 17.82
CA THR A 106 -16.01 3.44 18.17
C THR A 106 -16.66 3.63 19.54
N ALA A 107 -16.90 2.55 20.30
CA ALA A 107 -17.56 2.64 21.59
C ALA A 107 -16.71 3.46 22.59
N LYS A 108 -17.33 4.46 23.23
CA LYS A 108 -16.74 5.18 24.38
C LYS A 108 -17.14 4.46 25.67
N LYS A 109 -16.17 4.17 26.53
CA LYS A 109 -16.44 3.60 27.86
C LYS A 109 -17.03 4.71 28.73
N LYS A 110 -18.05 4.41 29.54
CA LYS A 110 -18.72 5.39 30.42
C LYS A 110 -17.68 5.97 31.39
N GLY A 111 -17.37 7.26 31.28
CA GLY A 111 -16.36 7.96 32.09
C GLY A 111 -14.94 8.02 31.50
N ALA A 112 -14.69 7.47 30.31
CA ALA A 112 -13.38 7.56 29.63
C ALA A 112 -13.43 8.53 28.45
N ASN A 113 -12.40 9.39 28.32
CA ASN A 113 -12.25 10.31 27.19
C ASN A 113 -11.73 9.63 25.90
N ARG A 114 -11.47 8.31 25.93
CA ARG A 114 -10.91 7.55 24.80
C ARG A 114 -11.92 6.54 24.26
N CYS A 115 -11.99 6.41 22.93
CA CYS A 115 -12.73 5.35 22.25
C CYS A 115 -12.01 4.00 22.40
N CYS A 116 -12.76 2.90 22.34
CA CYS A 116 -12.25 1.54 22.51
C CYS A 116 -11.13 1.19 21.53
N GLY A 117 -11.25 1.58 20.26
CA GLY A 117 -10.19 1.43 19.24
C GLY A 117 -9.85 0.00 18.82
N GLU A 118 -10.40 -1.00 19.51
CA GLU A 118 -10.09 -2.42 19.29
C GLU A 118 -10.67 -2.95 17.97
N SER A 119 -10.01 -3.95 17.39
CA SER A 119 -10.48 -4.63 16.17
C SER A 119 -11.87 -5.23 16.36
N VAL A 120 -12.70 -5.16 15.32
CA VAL A 120 -14.11 -5.58 15.40
C VAL A 120 -14.41 -6.71 14.43
N LYS A 121 -15.10 -7.74 14.92
CA LYS A 121 -15.57 -8.85 14.09
C LYS A 121 -16.98 -8.58 13.61
N ARG A 122 -17.20 -8.75 12.30
CA ARG A 122 -18.53 -8.66 11.68
C ARG A 122 -19.32 -9.94 12.00
N VAL A 123 -20.43 -9.80 12.73
CA VAL A 123 -21.34 -10.89 13.06
C VAL A 123 -22.69 -10.59 12.42
N ARG A 124 -23.21 -11.53 11.62
CA ARG A 124 -24.57 -11.43 11.09
C ARG A 124 -25.51 -12.07 12.11
N ARG A 125 -26.39 -11.28 12.71
CA ARG A 125 -27.44 -11.78 13.61
C ARG A 125 -28.80 -11.61 12.97
N ARG A 126 -29.70 -12.57 13.19
CA ARG A 126 -31.10 -12.44 12.82
C ARG A 126 -31.79 -11.69 13.96
N SER A 127 -32.37 -10.53 13.65
CA SER A 127 -33.13 -9.76 14.64
C SER A 127 -34.41 -10.52 14.96
N ASP A 128 -34.61 -10.85 16.23
CA ASP A 128 -35.75 -11.64 16.71
C ASP A 128 -37.08 -10.90 16.51
N ARG A 129 -37.05 -9.56 16.57
CA ARG A 129 -38.24 -8.70 16.38
C ARG A 129 -38.64 -8.46 14.93
N SER A 130 -37.68 -8.45 14.00
CA SER A 130 -37.96 -8.05 12.61
C SER A 130 -37.68 -9.15 11.59
N ASN A 131 -37.19 -10.31 12.04
CA ASN A 131 -36.79 -11.46 11.22
C ASN A 131 -35.75 -11.11 10.13
N ARG A 132 -35.16 -9.90 10.17
CA ARG A 132 -34.16 -9.41 9.21
C ARG A 132 -32.76 -9.74 9.70
N THR A 133 -31.86 -10.05 8.77
CA THR A 133 -30.44 -10.21 9.04
C THR A 133 -29.81 -8.83 9.23
N VAL A 134 -29.44 -8.51 10.48
CA VAL A 134 -28.74 -7.28 10.83
C VAL A 134 -27.26 -7.61 11.02
N VAL A 135 -26.42 -6.78 10.42
CA VAL A 135 -24.98 -6.86 10.59
C VAL A 135 -24.63 -6.10 11.88
N GLU A 136 -24.09 -6.81 12.86
CA GLU A 136 -23.56 -6.23 14.10
C GLU A 136 -22.05 -6.42 14.14
N TYR A 137 -21.36 -5.42 14.68
CA TYR A 137 -19.92 -5.44 14.89
C TYR A 137 -19.64 -5.65 16.39
N VAL A 138 -18.91 -6.72 16.72
CA VAL A 138 -18.59 -7.11 18.11
C VAL A 138 -17.10 -7.01 18.36
N CYS A 139 -16.70 -6.27 19.39
CA CYS A 139 -15.30 -6.19 19.81
C CYS A 139 -14.98 -7.17 20.96
N PRO A 140 -13.70 -7.52 21.18
CA PRO A 140 -13.26 -8.35 22.32
C PRO A 140 -13.68 -7.80 23.69
N CYS A 141 -13.81 -6.48 23.82
CA CYS A 141 -14.28 -5.81 25.04
C CYS A 141 -15.79 -5.94 25.27
N GLY A 142 -16.52 -6.66 24.41
CA GLY A 142 -17.95 -6.93 24.56
C GLY A 142 -18.89 -5.84 24.03
N HIS A 143 -18.36 -4.76 23.43
CA HIS A 143 -19.21 -3.74 22.80
C HIS A 143 -19.84 -4.28 21.51
N ARG A 144 -21.14 -4.02 21.34
CA ARG A 144 -21.90 -4.34 20.12
C ARG A 144 -22.46 -3.07 19.52
N ARG A 145 -22.14 -2.79 18.26
CA ARG A 145 -22.62 -1.62 17.52
C ARG A 145 -22.94 -2.03 16.07
N THR A 146 -23.91 -1.36 15.49
CA THR A 146 -24.24 -1.47 14.05
C THR A 146 -23.25 -0.69 13.17
N GLU A 147 -22.44 0.18 13.77
CA GLU A 147 -21.47 1.02 13.11
C GLU A 147 -20.05 0.70 13.61
N ALA A 148 -19.10 0.60 12.69
CA ALA A 148 -17.68 0.44 12.98
C ALA A 148 -16.89 1.46 12.14
N HIS A 149 -15.77 1.97 12.68
CA HIS A 149 -14.94 2.92 11.95
C HIS A 149 -13.93 2.17 11.09
N PHE A 150 -13.99 2.42 9.78
CA PHE A 150 -13.04 1.87 8.82
C PHE A 150 -11.83 2.79 8.68
N HIS A 151 -10.62 2.25 8.83
CA HIS A 151 -9.40 2.98 8.53
C HIS A 151 -8.96 2.70 7.09
N PRO A 152 -9.22 3.62 6.14
CA PRO A 152 -8.79 3.42 4.76
C PRO A 152 -7.27 3.36 4.68
N VAL A 153 -6.76 2.56 3.75
CA VAL A 153 -5.33 2.47 3.50
C VAL A 153 -4.90 3.79 2.88
N LYS A 154 -4.11 4.56 3.64
CA LYS A 154 -3.45 5.75 3.11
C LYS A 154 -2.43 5.28 2.07
N LYS A 155 -2.54 5.79 0.84
CA LYS A 155 -1.65 5.42 -0.28
C LYS A 155 -0.19 5.49 0.17
N GLY A 156 0.58 4.45 -0.13
CA GLY A 156 2.04 4.50 -0.03
C GLY A 156 2.62 5.37 -1.13
N VAL A 157 3.81 5.92 -0.89
CA VAL A 157 4.54 6.79 -1.83
C VAL A 157 4.64 6.16 -3.23
N VAL A 158 4.82 4.84 -3.30
CA VAL A 158 4.94 4.07 -4.55
C VAL A 158 3.68 4.15 -5.43
N SER A 159 2.48 4.06 -4.85
CA SER A 159 1.24 4.20 -5.64
C SER A 159 1.10 5.61 -6.18
N HIS A 160 1.55 6.61 -5.40
CA HIS A 160 1.54 8.00 -5.81
C HIS A 160 2.58 8.34 -6.88
N THR A 161 3.74 7.67 -6.89
CA THR A 161 4.73 7.87 -7.95
C THR A 161 4.31 7.23 -9.26
N VAL A 162 3.66 6.05 -9.21
CA VAL A 162 3.24 5.32 -10.41
C VAL A 162 2.15 6.08 -11.19
N TRP A 163 1.06 6.50 -10.55
CA TRP A 163 -0.01 7.21 -11.27
C TRP A 163 0.43 8.61 -11.76
N VAL A 164 1.27 9.32 -11.00
CA VAL A 164 1.84 10.62 -11.45
C VAL A 164 2.80 10.41 -12.61
N GLY A 165 3.66 9.39 -12.56
CA GLY A 165 4.58 9.05 -13.65
C GLY A 165 3.84 8.72 -14.94
N CYS A 166 2.81 7.86 -14.86
CA CYS A 166 1.96 7.56 -16.02
C CYS A 166 1.20 8.79 -16.54
N LEU A 167 0.67 9.64 -15.65
CA LEU A 167 -0.03 10.86 -16.05
C LEU A 167 0.93 11.86 -16.73
N ALA A 168 2.12 12.06 -16.19
CA ALA A 168 3.15 12.91 -16.80
C ALA A 168 3.55 12.38 -18.18
N PHE A 169 3.70 11.07 -18.34
CA PHE A 169 4.03 10.45 -19.63
C PHE A 169 2.90 10.62 -20.66
N VAL A 170 1.64 10.49 -20.24
CA VAL A 170 0.47 10.77 -21.09
C VAL A 170 0.43 12.24 -21.49
N LEU A 171 0.69 13.16 -20.57
CA LEU A 171 0.75 14.59 -20.88
C LEU A 171 1.88 14.91 -21.87
N ILE A 172 3.09 14.37 -21.67
CA ILE A 172 4.20 14.55 -22.60
C ILE A 172 3.83 13.98 -23.98
N ALA A 173 3.24 12.79 -24.03
CA ALA A 173 2.83 12.16 -25.29
C ALA A 173 1.70 12.92 -26.02
N LEU A 174 0.88 13.69 -25.31
CA LEU A 174 -0.20 14.52 -25.87
C LEU A 174 0.24 15.93 -26.24
N PHE A 175 1.14 16.55 -25.46
CA PHE A 175 1.49 17.97 -25.55
C PHE A 175 2.87 18.25 -26.17
N CYS A 176 3.85 17.36 -26.01
CA CYS A 176 5.12 17.42 -26.77
C CYS A 176 4.98 16.72 -28.12
N ALA A 177 3.77 16.75 -28.68
CA ALA A 177 3.33 15.98 -29.82
C ALA A 177 3.34 16.76 -31.12
#